data_AF-A0A8K0D4N4-F1
#
_entry.id   AF-A0A8K0D4N4-F1
#
_cell.length_a   1.000
_cell.length_b   1.000
_cell.length_c   1.000
_cell.angle_alpha   90.00
_cell.angle_beta   90.00
_cell.angle_gamma   90.00
#
_symmetry.space_group_name_H-M   'P 1'
#
loop_
_entity.id
_entity.type
_entity.pdbx_description
1 polymer ?
#
loop_
_entity_poly.entity_id
_entity_poly.type
_entity_poly.pdbx_seq_one_letter_code
_entity_poly.pdbx_strand_id
1 'polypeptide(L)'
;CVCSYVVLLLPTAKHRKTLQVAKIKYLRKVTGKTRRDRVRNTTMKMRVGVLPLEEMIKNRQLMWNDNLNRSNEFRYPKRVFEARPVAT
;
A
#
# COMPACT_ATOMS: atom_id res chain seq x y z
N CYS A 1 1.06 15.26 -10.59
CA CYS A 1 2.48 15.42 -10.19
C CYS A 1 3.10 14.07 -9.89
N VAL A 2 4.05 13.60 -10.73
CA VAL A 2 4.66 12.26 -10.60
C VAL A 2 5.51 12.10 -9.32
N CYS A 3 5.81 13.21 -8.65
CA CYS A 3 6.42 13.28 -7.32
C CYS A 3 5.56 12.65 -6.20
N SER A 4 4.23 12.62 -6.34
CA SER A 4 3.34 11.99 -5.35
C SER A 4 3.45 10.45 -5.34
N TYR A 5 3.88 9.84 -6.44
CA TYR A 5 3.98 8.38 -6.52
C TYR A 5 5.21 7.84 -5.77
N VAL A 6 6.33 8.57 -5.76
CA VAL A 6 7.57 8.14 -5.10
C VAL A 6 7.38 8.01 -3.58
N VAL A 7 6.63 8.93 -2.96
CA VAL A 7 6.33 8.90 -1.51
C VAL A 7 5.41 7.73 -1.13
N LEU A 8 4.59 7.24 -2.06
CA LEU A 8 3.69 6.09 -1.82
C LEU A 8 4.38 4.73 -1.88
N LEU A 9 5.62 4.65 -2.40
CA LEU A 9 6.32 3.38 -2.61
C LEU A 9 7.27 2.99 -1.48
N LEU A 10 7.52 3.89 -0.54
CA LEU A 10 8.12 3.55 0.74
C LEU A 10 7.15 3.95 1.85
N PRO A 11 6.06 3.19 2.06
CA PRO A 11 5.15 3.47 3.14
C PRO A 11 5.92 3.35 4.46
N THR A 12 6.15 4.51 5.08
CA THR A 12 6.74 4.59 6.43
C THR A 12 5.85 3.85 7.43
N ALA A 13 6.37 3.52 8.61
CA ALA A 13 5.59 2.85 9.65
C ALA A 13 4.27 3.58 9.98
N LYS A 14 4.26 4.92 9.92
CA LYS A 14 3.06 5.74 10.10
C LYS A 14 2.03 5.48 9.00
N HIS A 15 2.45 5.49 7.73
CA HIS A 15 1.55 5.21 6.60
C HIS A 15 0.95 3.81 6.67
N ARG A 16 1.74 2.81 7.07
CA ARG A 16 1.25 1.43 7.25
C ARG A 16 0.15 1.35 8.31
N LYS A 17 0.34 2.00 9.46
CA LYS A 17 -0.69 2.07 10.52
C LYS A 17 -1.98 2.74 10.01
N THR A 18 -1.86 3.86 9.29
CA THR A 18 -3.02 4.55 8.71
C THR A 18 -3.79 3.67 7.73
N LEU A 19 -3.06 2.97 6.84
CA LEU A 19 -3.67 2.05 5.88
C LEU A 19 -4.37 0.87 6.57
N GLN A 20 -3.79 0.33 7.66
CA GLN A 20 -4.46 -0.72 8.45
C GLN A 20 -5.76 -0.21 9.06
N VAL A 21 -5.79 1.00 9.64
CA VAL A 21 -7.01 1.60 10.19
C VAL A 21 -8.05 1.82 9.09
N ALA A 22 -7.64 2.35 7.94
CA ALA A 22 -8.51 2.55 6.79
C ALA A 22 -9.12 1.23 6.29
N LYS A 23 -8.31 0.16 6.18
CA LYS A 23 -8.77 -1.18 5.82
C LYS A 23 -9.84 -1.68 6.80
N ILE A 24 -9.61 -1.57 8.11
CA ILE A 24 -10.60 -2.00 9.11
C ILE A 24 -11.90 -1.20 9.01
N LYS A 25 -11.82 0.12 8.79
CA LYS A 25 -13.01 0.97 8.62
C LYS A 25 -13.81 0.56 7.38
N TYR A 26 -13.13 0.29 6.27
CA TYR A 26 -13.74 -0.22 5.04
C TYR A 26 -14.42 -1.58 5.28
N LEU A 27 -13.71 -2.53 5.89
CA LEU A 27 -14.25 -3.87 6.18
C LEU A 27 -15.50 -3.80 7.05
N ARG A 28 -15.50 -2.95 8.08
CA ARG A 28 -16.69 -2.69 8.91
C ARG A 28 -17.86 -2.16 8.10
N LYS A 29 -17.61 -1.23 7.17
CA LYS A 29 -18.66 -0.66 6.33
C LYS A 29 -19.27 -1.69 5.38
N VAL A 30 -18.46 -2.50 4.69
CA VAL A 30 -18.96 -3.51 3.74
C VAL A 30 -19.67 -4.68 4.43
N THR A 31 -19.23 -5.04 5.64
CA THR A 31 -19.87 -6.09 6.44
C THR A 31 -21.06 -5.60 7.29
N GLY A 32 -21.39 -4.31 7.23
CA GLY A 32 -22.45 -3.71 8.05
C GLY A 32 -22.16 -3.71 9.56
N LYS A 33 -20.90 -3.88 9.98
CA LYS A 33 -20.53 -3.94 11.40
C LYS A 33 -20.21 -2.57 11.97
N THR A 34 -20.83 -2.26 13.10
CA THR A 34 -20.63 -1.02 13.84
C THR A 34 -19.72 -1.22 15.05
N ARG A 35 -19.42 -0.15 15.79
CA ARG A 35 -18.69 -0.26 17.06
C ARG A 35 -19.51 -0.97 18.15
N ARG A 36 -20.85 -0.95 18.07
CA ARG A 36 -21.75 -1.56 19.06
C ARG A 36 -21.67 -3.08 19.06
N ASP A 37 -21.30 -3.67 17.93
CA ASP A 37 -21.18 -5.13 17.78
C ASP A 37 -19.98 -5.71 18.54
N ARG A 38 -19.10 -4.86 19.10
CA ARG A 38 -17.90 -5.24 19.89
C ARG A 38 -16.99 -6.29 19.22
N VAL A 39 -17.10 -6.47 17.90
CA VAL A 39 -16.27 -7.40 17.14
C VAL A 39 -14.82 -6.93 17.17
N ARG A 40 -13.90 -7.82 17.57
CA ARG A 40 -12.47 -7.53 17.67
C ARG A 40 -11.88 -7.26 16.28
N ASN A 41 -10.95 -6.32 16.20
CA ASN A 41 -10.30 -5.99 14.93
C ASN A 41 -9.52 -7.17 14.34
N THR A 42 -8.98 -8.08 15.17
CA THR A 42 -8.33 -9.32 14.72
C THR A 42 -9.30 -10.23 13.96
N THR A 43 -10.52 -10.39 14.48
CA THR A 43 -11.59 -11.14 13.80
C THR A 43 -11.99 -10.48 12.48
N MET A 44 -12.06 -9.14 12.44
CA MET A 44 -12.31 -8.41 11.19
C MET A 44 -11.19 -8.58 10.16
N LYS A 45 -9.93 -8.71 10.60
CA LYS A 45 -8.78 -8.99 9.72
C LYS A 45 -8.83 -10.39 9.11
N MET A 46 -9.25 -11.40 9.88
CA MET A 46 -9.29 -12.80 9.43
C MET A 46 -10.51 -13.14 8.57
N ARG A 47 -11.67 -12.51 8.82
CA ARG A 47 -12.96 -12.90 8.21
C ARG A 47 -13.08 -12.66 6.72
N VAL A 48 -12.19 -11.87 6.12
CA VAL A 48 -12.28 -11.52 4.72
C VAL A 48 -11.04 -12.11 4.06
N GLY A 49 -11.22 -13.06 3.15
CA GLY A 49 -10.15 -13.70 2.35
C GLY A 49 -9.41 -12.74 1.41
N VAL A 50 -9.28 -11.48 1.81
CA VAL A 50 -8.46 -10.45 1.20
C VAL A 50 -7.04 -10.64 1.72
N LEU A 51 -6.09 -10.68 0.80
CA LEU A 51 -4.66 -10.74 1.09
C LEU A 51 -4.27 -9.79 2.25
N PRO A 52 -3.31 -10.17 3.10
CA PRO A 52 -2.69 -9.26 4.06
C PRO A 52 -2.38 -7.91 3.40
N LEU A 53 -2.63 -6.81 4.12
CA LEU A 53 -2.43 -5.47 3.56
C LEU A 53 -0.98 -5.28 3.10
N GLU A 54 -0.06 -5.88 3.84
CA GLU A 54 1.37 -5.91 3.60
C GLU A 54 1.70 -6.56 2.25
N GLU A 55 1.03 -7.66 1.90
CA GLU A 55 1.19 -8.31 0.59
C GLU A 55 0.59 -7.48 -0.54
N MET A 56 -0.58 -6.86 -0.32
CA MET A 56 -1.17 -5.95 -1.31
C MET A 56 -0.25 -4.77 -1.62
N ILE A 57 0.39 -4.20 -0.59
CA ILE A 57 1.37 -3.12 -0.73
C ILE A 57 2.58 -3.63 -1.51
N LYS A 58 3.12 -4.79 -1.15
CA LYS A 58 4.28 -5.39 -1.83
C LYS A 58 3.99 -5.66 -3.31
N ASN A 59 2.85 -6.27 -3.61
CA ASN A 59 2.46 -6.56 -4.98
C ASN A 59 2.28 -5.27 -5.79
N ARG A 60 1.68 -4.24 -5.20
CA ARG A 60 1.54 -2.93 -5.87
C ARG A 60 2.90 -2.27 -6.13
N GLN A 61 3.84 -2.39 -5.18
CA GLN A 61 5.22 -1.91 -5.35
C GLN A 61 5.91 -2.64 -6.50
N LEU A 62 5.80 -3.96 -6.57
CA LEU A 62 6.38 -4.77 -7.65
C LEU A 62 5.79 -4.40 -9.00
N MET A 63 4.47 -4.33 -9.13
CA MET A 63 3.82 -3.93 -10.39
C MET A 63 4.25 -2.54 -10.84
N TRP A 64 4.42 -1.59 -9.90
CA TRP A 64 4.90 -0.26 -10.24
C TRP A 64 6.36 -0.29 -10.69
N ASN A 65 7.20 -1.09 -10.03
CA ASN A 65 8.60 -1.26 -10.41
C ASN A 65 8.72 -1.86 -11.82
N ASP A 66 7.94 -2.91 -12.11
CA ASP A 66 7.89 -3.51 -13.44
C ASP A 66 7.42 -2.50 -14.50
N ASN A 67 6.43 -1.69 -14.17
CA ASN A 67 5.94 -0.62 -15.05
C ASN A 67 6.99 0.49 -15.27
N LEU A 68 7.80 0.82 -14.25
CA LEU A 68 8.95 1.71 -14.43
C LEU A 68 10.00 1.09 -15.33
N ASN A 69 10.37 -0.17 -15.10
CA ASN A 69 11.39 -0.88 -15.88
C ASN A 69 11.01 -0.94 -17.36
N ARG A 70 9.72 -1.20 -17.64
CA ARG A 70 9.15 -1.19 -19.00
C ARG A 70 8.98 0.20 -19.60
N SER A 71 9.12 1.27 -18.82
CA SER A 71 8.97 2.63 -19.33
C SER A 71 10.24 3.13 -20.03
N ASN A 72 10.07 4.03 -20.99
CA ASN A 72 11.15 4.65 -21.75
C ASN A 72 12.21 5.26 -20.80
N GLU A 73 13.48 5.04 -21.10
CA GLU A 73 14.65 5.53 -20.36
C GLU A 73 14.65 7.06 -20.17
N PHE A 74 14.11 7.81 -21.13
CA PHE A 74 14.01 9.27 -21.02
C PHE A 74 12.88 9.75 -20.09
N ARG A 75 12.06 8.84 -19.56
CA ARG A 75 10.97 9.21 -18.67
C ARG A 75 11.53 9.64 -17.32
N TYR A 76 11.29 10.90 -16.96
CA TYR A 76 11.76 11.51 -15.72
C TYR A 76 11.68 10.61 -14.45
N PRO A 77 10.57 9.89 -14.18
CA PRO A 77 10.45 9.05 -13.00
C PRO A 77 11.44 7.87 -12.98
N LYS A 78 11.81 7.33 -14.15
CA LYS A 78 12.79 6.24 -14.27
C LYS A 78 14.18 6.75 -13.94
N ARG A 79 14.58 7.89 -14.54
CA ARG A 79 15.85 8.55 -14.25
C ARG A 79 16.03 8.88 -12.75
N VAL A 80 14.98 9.42 -12.11
CA VAL A 80 15.01 9.72 -10.67
C VAL A 80 15.09 8.44 -9.83
N PHE A 81 14.41 7.37 -10.25
CA PHE A 81 14.45 6.09 -9.55
C PHE A 81 15.83 5.42 -9.64
N GLU A 82 16.46 5.45 -10.81
CA GLU A 82 17.79 4.89 -11.07
C GLU A 82 18.90 5.71 -10.42
N ALA A 83 18.78 7.05 -10.41
CA ALA A 83 19.73 7.94 -9.74
C ALA A 83 19.66 7.88 -8.20
N ARG A 84 18.72 7.12 -7.64
CA ARG A 84 18.62 6.95 -6.19
C ARG A 84 19.87 6.23 -5.69
N PRO A 85 20.57 6.77 -4.67
CA PRO A 85 21.74 6.08 -4.12
C PRO A 85 21.31 4.74 -3.55
N VAL A 86 21.94 3.67 -4.03
CA VAL A 86 21.88 2.37 -3.37
C VAL A 86 22.64 2.52 -2.07
N ALA A 87 21.96 2.35 -0.94
CA ALA A 87 22.62 2.40 0.35
C ALA A 87 23.60 1.21 0.42
N THR A 88 24.89 1.49 0.24
CA THR A 88 26.01 0.63 0.63
C THR A 88 26.16 0.59 2.13
#